data_AF-A0A9W5RYG1-F1
#
_entry.id   AF-A0A9W5RYG1-F1
#
_cell.length_a   1.000
_cell.length_b   1.000
_cell.length_c   1.000
_cell.angle_alpha   90.00
_cell.angle_beta   90.00
_cell.angle_gamma   90.00
#
_symmetry.space_group_name_H-M   'P 1'
#
loop_
_entity.id
_entity.type
_entity.pdbx_description
1 polymer ?
#
loop_
_entity_poly.entity_id
_entity_poly.type
_entity_poly.pdbx_seq_one_letter_code
_entity_poly.pdbx_strand_id
1 'polypeptide(L)'
;MSAWQAYVEEKTKIDGLIAEGYFILGVTEGLDGDAVRFVRISGDYVGEMAELLLLTADARKYMGAVLIGQLRNAPVKVGPVVM
;
A
#
# COMPACT_ATOMS: atom_id res chain seq x y z
N MET A 1 -22.06 11.13 -0.92
CA MET A 1 -20.63 11.50 -1.02
C MET A 1 -20.25 11.45 -2.49
N SER A 2 -19.54 12.44 -3.03
CA SER A 2 -19.16 12.41 -4.45
C SER A 2 -18.05 11.39 -4.70
N ALA A 3 -17.90 10.91 -5.93
CA ALA A 3 -16.80 10.00 -6.31
C ALA A 3 -15.42 10.58 -5.97
N TRP A 4 -15.27 11.90 -6.17
CA TRP A 4 -14.04 12.62 -5.81
C TRP A 4 -13.77 12.62 -4.30
N GLN A 5 -14.79 12.83 -3.47
CA GLN A 5 -14.63 12.79 -2.02
C GLN A 5 -14.19 11.41 -1.53
N ALA A 6 -14.82 10.33 -2.04
CA ALA A 6 -14.44 8.96 -1.69
C ALA A 6 -12.98 8.66 -2.08
N TYR A 7 -12.56 9.09 -3.27
CA TYR A 7 -11.16 8.99 -3.69
C TYR A 7 -10.21 9.76 -2.75
N VAL A 8 -10.54 11.00 -2.39
CA VAL A 8 -9.68 11.82 -1.52
C VAL A 8 -9.54 11.21 -0.13
N GLU A 9 -10.61 10.63 0.42
CA GLU A 9 -10.57 9.93 1.70
C GLU A 9 -9.64 8.71 1.64
N GLU A 10 -9.75 7.88 0.61
CA GLU A 10 -8.89 6.71 0.41
C GLU A 10 -7.43 7.10 0.16
N LYS A 11 -7.18 8.12 -0.67
CA LYS A 11 -5.85 8.68 -0.92
C LYS A 11 -5.20 9.15 0.38
N THR A 12 -5.94 9.87 1.21
CA THR A 12 -5.44 10.41 2.48
C THR A 12 -5.04 9.28 3.44
N LYS A 13 -5.79 8.18 3.47
CA LYS A 13 -5.44 6.98 4.27
C LYS A 13 -4.16 6.32 3.77
N ILE A 14 -3.99 6.18 2.45
CA ILE A 14 -2.75 5.67 1.85
C ILE A 14 -1.58 6.56 2.27
N ASP A 15 -1.70 7.88 2.05
CA ASP A 15 -0.63 8.83 2.35
C ASP A 15 -0.25 8.86 3.83
N GLY A 16 -1.25 8.71 4.72
CA GLY A 16 -1.04 8.62 6.16
C GLY A 16 -0.15 7.42 6.53
N LEU A 17 -0.48 6.22 6.03
CA LEU A 17 0.33 5.02 6.27
C LEU A 17 1.75 5.17 5.71
N ILE A 18 1.91 5.74 4.52
CA ILE A 18 3.23 5.99 3.94
C ILE A 18 4.04 6.98 4.80
N ALA A 19 3.41 8.07 5.27
CA ALA A 19 4.05 9.06 6.13
C ALA A 19 4.47 8.49 7.50
N GLU A 20 3.72 7.52 8.02
CA GLU A 20 4.06 6.78 9.24
C GLU A 20 5.20 5.76 9.05
N GLY A 21 5.63 5.55 7.81
CA GLY A 21 6.75 4.68 7.45
C GLY A 21 6.34 3.26 7.07
N TYR A 22 5.07 3.03 6.74
CA TYR A 22 4.64 1.76 6.15
C TYR A 22 4.99 1.67 4.67
N PHE A 23 5.24 0.45 4.22
CA PHE A 23 5.43 0.08 2.82
C PHE A 23 4.29 -0.83 2.38
N ILE A 24 3.93 -0.79 1.09
CA ILE A 24 2.96 -1.72 0.54
C ILE A 24 3.63 -3.09 0.42
N LEU A 25 3.08 -4.08 1.13
CA LEU A 25 3.54 -5.46 1.11
C LEU A 25 2.92 -6.23 -0.05
N GLY A 26 1.66 -5.93 -0.39
CA GLY A 26 0.96 -6.58 -1.49
C GLY A 26 -0.49 -6.19 -1.57
N VAL A 27 -1.13 -6.60 -2.66
CA VAL A 27 -2.52 -6.29 -2.99
C VAL A 27 -3.26 -7.57 -3.30
N THR A 28 -4.49 -7.70 -2.84
CA THR A 28 -5.43 -8.74 -3.23
C THR A 28 -6.62 -8.09 -3.90
N GLU A 29 -6.74 -8.29 -5.22
CA GLU A 29 -7.82 -7.71 -6.01
C GLU A 29 -9.13 -8.43 -5.76
N GLY A 30 -10.22 -7.66 -5.70
CA GLY A 30 -11.55 -8.17 -5.41
C GLY A 30 -12.65 -7.43 -6.17
N LEU A 31 -13.79 -8.11 -6.35
CA LEU A 31 -14.95 -7.52 -7.02
C LEU A 31 -15.57 -6.37 -6.20
N ASP A 32 -15.45 -6.44 -4.88
CA ASP A 32 -15.95 -5.45 -3.93
C ASP A 32 -14.89 -4.42 -3.50
N GLY A 33 -13.73 -4.40 -4.18
CA GLY A 33 -12.58 -3.57 -3.83
C GLY A 33 -11.32 -4.40 -3.58
N ASP A 34 -10.20 -3.70 -3.49
CA ASP A 34 -8.89 -4.32 -3.34
C ASP A 34 -8.37 -4.17 -1.92
N ALA A 35 -7.95 -5.28 -1.31
CA ALA A 35 -7.30 -5.27 -0.02
C ALA A 35 -5.80 -5.01 -0.19
N VAL A 36 -5.31 -3.90 0.37
CA VAL A 36 -3.91 -3.50 0.32
C VAL A 36 -3.30 -3.74 1.69
N ARG A 37 -2.29 -4.61 1.75
CA ARG A 37 -1.54 -4.90 2.98
C ARG A 37 -0.29 -4.04 3.04
N PHE A 38 -0.05 -3.50 4.21
CA PHE A 38 1.07 -2.63 4.52
C PHE A 38 1.90 -3.23 5.65
N VAL A 39 3.20 -2.97 5.62
CA VAL A 39 4.15 -3.38 6.66
C VAL A 39 5.04 -2.21 7.07
N ARG A 40 5.25 -2.07 8.36
CA ARG A 40 6.29 -1.19 8.91
C ARG A 40 7.45 -2.05 9.39
N ILE A 41 8.65 -1.80 8.87
CA ILE A 41 9.85 -2.53 9.26
C ILE A 41 10.51 -1.83 10.45
N SER A 42 10.89 -2.58 11.48
CA SER A 42 11.63 -2.08 12.64
C SER A 42 12.89 -2.91 12.83
N GLY A 43 14.03 -2.34 12.43
CA GLY A 43 15.30 -3.09 12.35
C GLY A 43 15.23 -4.19 11.29
N ASP A 44 15.63 -5.41 11.67
CA ASP A 44 15.59 -6.59 10.79
C ASP A 44 14.26 -7.36 10.86
N TYR A 45 13.27 -6.84 11.60
CA TYR A 45 12.00 -7.52 11.83
C TYR A 45 10.85 -6.86 11.10
N VAL A 46 9.98 -7.71 10.57
CA VAL A 46 8.62 -7.35 10.17
C VAL A 46 7.91 -6.85 11.42
N GLY A 47 7.63 -5.54 11.46
CA GLY A 47 6.94 -4.91 12.56
C GLY A 47 5.44 -4.95 12.35
N GLU A 48 4.80 -3.79 12.51
CA GLU A 48 3.35 -3.66 12.45
C GLU A 48 2.80 -3.85 11.03
N MET A 49 1.65 -4.52 10.95
CA MET A 49 0.89 -4.70 9.72
C MET A 49 -0.36 -3.82 9.75
N ALA A 50 -0.73 -3.27 8.61
CA ALA A 50 -2.00 -2.59 8.40
C ALA A 50 -2.66 -3.09 7.12
N GLU A 51 -3.98 -2.99 7.04
CA GLU A 51 -4.75 -3.33 5.85
C GLU A 51 -5.72 -2.19 5.52
N LEU A 52 -5.84 -1.88 4.22
CA LEU A 52 -6.78 -0.90 3.71
C LEU A 52 -7.56 -1.50 2.53
N LEU A 53 -8.89 -1.48 2.63
CA LEU A 53 -9.77 -1.83 1.52
C LEU A 53 -10.01 -0.59 0.65
N LEU A 54 -9.62 -0.66 -0.63
CA LEU A 54 -9.81 0.40 -1.62
C LEU A 54 -11.01 0.09 -2.51
N LEU A 55 -12.06 0.90 -2.39
CA LEU A 55 -13.30 0.74 -3.13
C LEU A 55 -13.27 1.50 -4.45
N THR A 56 -12.58 2.65 -4.49
CA THR A 56 -12.56 3.49 -5.70
C THR A 56 -11.45 3.08 -6.68
N ALA A 57 -11.77 3.10 -7.98
CA ALA A 57 -10.79 2.81 -9.03
C ALA A 57 -9.64 3.84 -9.06
N ASP A 58 -9.94 5.10 -8.77
CA ASP A 58 -8.94 6.18 -8.72
C ASP A 58 -7.94 5.98 -7.57
N ALA A 59 -8.40 5.50 -6.40
CA ALA A 59 -7.48 5.17 -5.31
C ALA A 59 -6.61 3.97 -5.65
N ARG A 60 -7.14 2.95 -6.33
CA ARG A 60 -6.34 1.82 -6.82
C ARG A 60 -5.27 2.25 -7.81
N LYS A 61 -5.60 3.15 -8.74
CA LYS A 61 -4.64 3.76 -9.66
C LYS A 61 -3.55 4.53 -8.91
N TYR A 62 -3.93 5.32 -7.91
CA TYR A 62 -2.99 6.06 -7.08
C TYR A 62 -2.07 5.13 -6.28
N MET A 63 -2.64 4.12 -5.61
CA MET A 63 -1.91 3.09 -4.89
C MET A 63 -0.88 2.39 -5.79
N GLY A 64 -1.26 2.05 -7.03
CA GLY A 64 -0.34 1.48 -8.01
C GLY A 64 0.86 2.39 -8.31
N ALA A 65 0.63 3.70 -8.42
CA ALA A 65 1.72 4.66 -8.60
C ALA A 65 2.65 4.73 -7.37
N VAL A 66 2.10 4.66 -6.15
CA VAL A 66 2.87 4.60 -4.89
C VAL A 66 3.72 3.33 -4.85
N LEU A 67 3.13 2.17 -5.14
CA LEU A 67 3.84 0.89 -5.19
C LEU A 67 5.00 0.91 -6.19
N ILE A 68 4.76 1.41 -7.41
CA ILE A 68 5.82 1.57 -8.42
C ILE A 68 6.93 2.51 -7.92
N GLY A 69 6.56 3.58 -7.22
CA GLY A 69 7.52 4.48 -6.56
C GLY A 69 8.38 3.77 -5.51
N GLN A 70 7.78 2.92 -4.68
CA GLN A 70 8.50 2.11 -3.69
C GLN A 70 9.47 1.13 -4.36
N LEU A 71 9.04 0.44 -5.42
CA LEU A 71 9.88 -0.50 -6.16
C LEU A 71 11.09 0.18 -6.82
N ARG A 72 10.94 1.43 -7.26
CA ARG A 72 12.04 2.22 -7.83
C ARG A 72 13.04 2.71 -6.78
N ASN A 73 12.58 2.98 -5.55
CA ASN A 73 13.37 3.60 -4.50
C ASN A 73 13.88 2.61 -3.44
N ALA A 74 13.39 1.36 -3.44
CA ALA A 74 13.90 0.33 -2.56
C ALA A 74 15.38 0.03 -2.91
N PRO A 75 16.31 0.01 -1.93
CA PRO A 75 17.62 -0.57 -2.16
C PRO A 75 17.38 -2.06 -2.45
N VAL A 76 17.65 -2.51 -3.67
CA VAL A 76 17.50 -3.92 -4.05
C VAL A 76 18.36 -4.78 -3.12
N LYS A 77 17.73 -5.41 -2.13
CA LYS A 77 18.24 -6.56 -1.40
C LYS A 77 17.16 -7.63 -1.41
N VAL A 78 17.06 -8.33 -2.54
CA VAL A 78 16.29 -9.57 -2.60
C VAL A 78 17.15 -10.64 -1.92
N GLY A 79 16.83 -10.97 -0.68
CA GLY A 79 17.38 -12.15 -0.01
C GLY A 79 16.90 -13.43 -0.71
N PRO A 80 17.61 -14.56 -0.56
CA PRO A 80 17.24 -15.79 -1.25
C PRO A 80 15.85 -16.26 -0.78
N VAL A 81 14.95 -16.49 -1.74
CA VAL A 81 13.76 -17.31 -1.51
C VAL A 81 14.25 -18.74 -1.35
N VAL A 82 14.27 -19.23 -0.12
CA VAL A 82 14.53 -20.64 0.16
C VAL A 82 13.26 -21.40 -0.21
N MET A 83 13.32 -22.21 -1.27
CA MET A 83 12.33 -23.23 -1.61
C MET A 83 12.52 -24.47 -0.73
#